data_AF-A0A842UBI4-F1
#
_entry.id   AF-A0A842UBI4-F1
#
_cell.length_a   1.000
_cell.length_b   1.000
_cell.length_c   1.000
_cell.angle_alpha   90.00
_cell.angle_beta   90.00
_cell.angle_gamma   90.00
#
_symmetry.space_group_name_H-M   'P 1'
#
loop_
_entity.id
_entity.type
_entity.pdbx_description
1 polymer ?
#
loop_
_entity_poly.entity_id
_entity_poly.type
_entity_poly.pdbx_seq_one_letter_code
_entity_poly.pdbx_strand_id
1 'polypeptide(L)'
;MNIHQWLKKERRLWHKHFVPSLIAGVAVAILTLLFEFNAFNVVLFASVGASAVILANLRSHHLTKLRTAIIAYVIAIIVSTGVFLLNLLHNFDPAFNLFFVIFGIAILLYLLDSFHPPAITAGASFILLERPVIELGYLLIAIIVLLVLVRFAAYIFSQHLPLREFYEEFVREF
;
A
#
# COMPACT_ATOMS: atom_id res chain seq x y z
N MET A 1 22.41 -30.63 7.99
CA MET A 1 22.03 -30.10 6.65
C MET A 1 23.32 -29.88 5.87
N ASN A 2 23.47 -30.45 4.68
CA ASN A 2 24.72 -30.39 3.92
C ASN A 2 24.87 -29.02 3.23
N ILE A 3 26.09 -28.47 3.10
CA ILE A 3 26.34 -27.11 2.55
C ILE A 3 25.71 -26.95 1.16
N HIS A 4 25.77 -27.99 0.34
CA HIS A 4 25.16 -28.00 -1.00
C HIS A 4 23.63 -27.90 -0.97
N GLN A 5 22.98 -28.52 0.03
CA GLN A 5 21.53 -28.41 0.23
C GLN A 5 21.14 -27.02 0.73
N TRP A 6 21.98 -26.40 1.58
CA TRP A 6 21.78 -25.02 2.02
C TRP A 6 21.87 -24.03 0.85
N LEU A 7 22.92 -24.11 0.02
CA LEU A 7 23.09 -23.25 -1.16
C LEU A 7 21.93 -23.37 -2.16
N LYS A 8 21.43 -24.60 -2.40
CA LYS A 8 20.30 -24.83 -3.30
C LYS A 8 18.98 -24.27 -2.75
N LYS A 9 18.78 -24.32 -1.43
CA LYS A 9 17.65 -23.70 -0.74
C LYS A 9 17.72 -22.18 -0.83
N GLU A 10 18.90 -21.62 -0.59
CA GLU A 10 19.14 -20.17 -0.61
C GLU A 10 18.90 -19.58 -2.00
N ARG A 11 19.41 -20.23 -3.05
CA ARG A 11 19.19 -19.80 -4.45
C ARG A 11 17.70 -19.76 -4.82
N ARG A 12 16.91 -20.73 -4.35
CA ARG A 12 15.46 -20.77 -4.57
C ARG A 12 14.74 -19.65 -3.80
N LEU A 13 15.15 -19.37 -2.56
CA LEU A 13 14.61 -18.26 -1.77
C LEU A 13 14.92 -16.92 -2.45
N TRP A 14 16.16 -16.73 -2.90
CA TRP A 14 16.58 -15.54 -3.64
C TRP A 14 15.73 -15.33 -4.89
N HIS A 15 15.58 -16.34 -5.75
CA HIS A 15 14.73 -16.19 -6.94
C HIS A 15 13.27 -15.89 -6.60
N LYS A 16 12.75 -16.48 -5.51
CA LYS A 16 11.37 -16.29 -5.08
C LYS A 16 11.08 -14.88 -4.55
N HIS A 17 12.05 -14.25 -3.89
CA HIS A 17 11.87 -12.94 -3.26
C HIS A 17 12.42 -11.78 -4.09
N PHE A 18 13.43 -12.03 -4.93
CA PHE A 18 14.09 -11.01 -5.74
C PHE A 18 13.13 -10.34 -6.72
N VAL A 19 12.36 -11.12 -7.48
CA VAL A 19 11.45 -10.56 -8.50
C VAL A 19 10.34 -9.69 -7.87
N PRO A 20 9.61 -10.15 -6.83
CA PRO A 20 8.66 -9.29 -6.10
C PRO A 20 9.27 -8.00 -5.56
N SER A 21 10.45 -8.09 -4.93
CA SER A 21 11.15 -6.93 -4.37
C SER A 21 11.60 -5.94 -5.46
N LEU A 22 12.06 -6.46 -6.60
CA LEU A 22 12.45 -5.63 -7.74
C LEU A 22 11.25 -4.89 -8.34
N ILE A 23 10.12 -5.58 -8.54
CA ILE A 23 8.86 -4.98 -9.03
C ILE A 23 8.42 -3.85 -8.09
N ALA A 24 8.44 -4.08 -6.78
CA ALA A 24 8.09 -3.06 -5.79
C ALA A 24 9.06 -1.86 -5.81
N GLY A 25 10.36 -2.12 -5.93
CA GLY A 25 11.37 -1.05 -6.04
C GLY A 25 11.19 -0.18 -7.28
N VAL A 26 10.95 -0.81 -8.45
CA VAL A 26 10.66 -0.08 -9.69
C VAL A 26 9.37 0.73 -9.58
N ALA A 27 8.33 0.17 -8.96
CA ALA A 27 7.06 0.87 -8.73
C ALA A 27 7.25 2.15 -7.89
N VAL A 28 8.03 2.08 -6.81
CA VAL A 28 8.35 3.24 -5.98
C VAL A 28 9.20 4.26 -6.73
N ALA A 29 10.20 3.80 -7.50
CA ALA A 29 11.05 4.68 -8.30
C ALA A 29 10.23 5.50 -9.31
N ILE A 30 9.24 4.88 -9.96
CA ILE A 30 8.33 5.58 -10.89
C ILE A 30 7.56 6.67 -10.15
N LEU A 31 7.02 6.41 -8.95
CA LEU A 31 6.34 7.45 -8.17
C LEU A 31 7.28 8.59 -7.81
N THR A 32 8.49 8.31 -7.37
CA THR A 32 9.47 9.36 -7.01
C THR A 32 9.90 10.23 -8.19
N LEU A 33 9.74 9.76 -9.43
CA LEU A 33 10.01 10.57 -10.62
C LEU A 33 8.83 11.49 -11.00
N LEU A 34 7.61 11.12 -10.63
CA LEU A 34 6.38 11.87 -10.94
C LEU A 34 6.04 12.92 -9.88
N PHE A 35 6.58 12.79 -8.68
CA PHE A 35 6.24 13.61 -7.52
C PHE A 35 7.50 14.16 -6.86
N GLU A 36 7.38 15.32 -6.22
CA GLU A 36 8.50 15.97 -5.55
C GLU A 36 9.07 15.14 -4.41
N PHE A 37 10.40 15.19 -4.24
CA PHE A 37 11.09 14.47 -3.18
C PHE A 37 11.10 15.31 -1.88
N ASN A 38 10.11 15.08 -1.01
CA ASN A 38 10.03 15.68 0.32
C ASN A 38 9.78 14.62 1.41
N ALA A 39 9.94 14.97 2.69
CA ALA A 39 9.85 14.03 3.80
C ALA A 39 8.50 13.29 3.85
N PHE A 40 7.39 13.97 3.59
CA PHE A 40 6.06 13.37 3.62
C PHE A 40 5.82 12.42 2.45
N ASN A 41 6.28 12.81 1.25
CA ASN A 41 6.26 11.96 0.07
C ASN A 41 7.14 10.73 0.25
N VAL A 42 8.28 10.83 0.95
CA VAL A 42 9.11 9.67 1.29
C VAL A 42 8.36 8.69 2.19
N VAL A 43 7.69 9.17 3.24
CA VAL A 43 6.88 8.30 4.12
C VAL A 43 5.73 7.65 3.35
N LEU A 44 5.07 8.41 2.48
CA LEU A 44 4.02 7.90 1.61
C LEU A 44 4.55 6.83 0.65
N PHE A 45 5.63 7.09 -0.06
CA PHE A 45 6.20 6.16 -1.04
C PHE A 45 6.79 4.91 -0.37
N ALA A 46 7.36 5.04 0.83
CA ALA A 46 7.75 3.89 1.63
C ALA A 46 6.53 3.03 2.00
N SER A 47 5.41 3.67 2.36
CA SER A 47 4.15 2.98 2.68
C SER A 47 3.56 2.28 1.44
N VAL A 48 3.52 2.96 0.29
CA VAL A 48 3.06 2.37 -0.98
C VAL A 48 4.02 1.27 -1.46
N GLY A 49 5.33 1.43 -1.26
CA GLY A 49 6.33 0.41 -1.52
C GLY A 49 6.13 -0.84 -0.65
N ALA A 50 5.85 -0.67 0.64
CA ALA A 50 5.52 -1.78 1.52
C ALA A 50 4.25 -2.51 1.03
N SER A 51 3.21 -1.78 0.60
CA SER A 51 2.04 -2.37 -0.06
C SER A 51 2.40 -3.15 -1.31
N ALA A 52 3.27 -2.60 -2.17
CA ALA A 52 3.73 -3.26 -3.38
C ALA A 52 4.48 -4.56 -3.07
N VAL A 53 5.36 -4.57 -2.06
CA VAL A 53 6.06 -5.79 -1.60
C VAL A 53 5.06 -6.83 -1.07
N ILE A 54 4.08 -6.41 -0.26
CA ILE A 54 3.04 -7.30 0.26
C ILE A 54 2.24 -7.91 -0.91
N LEU A 55 1.76 -7.08 -1.84
CA LEU A 55 0.98 -7.54 -2.99
C LEU A 55 1.80 -8.38 -3.97
N ALA A 56 3.10 -8.17 -4.09
CA ALA A 56 3.95 -8.99 -4.94
C ALA A 56 4.33 -10.32 -4.27
N ASN A 57 4.16 -10.46 -2.95
CA ASN A 57 4.50 -11.67 -2.21
C ASN A 57 3.27 -12.57 -1.98
N LEU A 58 3.37 -13.83 -2.42
CA LEU A 58 2.25 -14.77 -2.51
C LEU A 58 1.84 -15.42 -1.18
N ARG A 59 2.58 -15.23 -0.09
CA ARG A 59 2.40 -16.02 1.15
C ARG A 59 1.35 -15.47 2.13
N SER A 60 0.79 -14.30 1.88
CA SER A 60 -0.07 -13.59 2.83
C SER A 60 -1.53 -13.50 2.36
N HIS A 61 -2.19 -14.64 2.18
CA HIS A 61 -3.52 -14.81 1.55
C HIS A 61 -4.62 -13.77 1.92
N HIS A 62 -4.64 -13.24 3.15
CA HIS A 62 -5.63 -12.24 3.59
C HIS A 62 -5.16 -10.78 3.44
N LEU A 63 -3.85 -10.51 3.53
CA LEU A 63 -3.25 -9.18 3.34
C LEU A 63 -2.89 -8.89 1.88
N THR A 64 -2.91 -9.91 1.01
CA THR A 64 -2.49 -9.82 -0.40
C THR A 64 -3.63 -9.50 -1.36
N LYS A 65 -4.88 -9.49 -0.89
CA LYS A 65 -6.01 -9.18 -1.77
C LYS A 65 -5.92 -7.71 -2.18
N LEU A 66 -5.86 -7.48 -3.49
CA LEU A 66 -5.74 -6.12 -4.05
C LEU A 66 -6.89 -5.22 -3.56
N ARG A 67 -8.10 -5.77 -3.50
CA ARG A 67 -9.28 -5.11 -2.94
C ARG A 67 -9.08 -4.60 -1.52
N THR A 68 -8.47 -5.39 -0.63
CA THR A 68 -8.20 -5.00 0.76
C THR A 68 -7.29 -3.78 0.82
N ALA A 69 -6.21 -3.77 0.03
CA ALA A 69 -5.31 -2.63 -0.04
C ALA A 69 -6.02 -1.39 -0.60
N ILE A 70 -6.78 -1.52 -1.70
CA ILE A 70 -7.52 -0.41 -2.31
C ILE A 70 -8.51 0.20 -1.30
N ILE A 71 -9.34 -0.63 -0.65
CA ILE A 71 -10.30 -0.18 0.36
C ILE A 71 -9.58 0.57 1.48
N ALA A 72 -8.44 0.05 1.94
CA ALA A 72 -7.70 0.67 3.01
C ALA A 72 -7.13 2.05 2.64
N TYR A 73 -6.63 2.24 1.42
CA TYR A 73 -6.17 3.55 0.95
C TYR A 73 -7.31 4.55 0.75
N VAL A 74 -8.48 4.07 0.30
CA VAL A 74 -9.69 4.89 0.22
C VAL A 74 -10.10 5.37 1.60
N ILE A 75 -10.15 4.47 2.59
CA ILE A 75 -10.43 4.82 4.00
C ILE A 75 -9.39 5.81 4.52
N ALA A 76 -8.10 5.58 4.25
CA ALA A 76 -7.02 6.45 4.69
C ALA A 76 -7.21 7.90 4.21
N ILE A 77 -7.57 8.09 2.94
CA ILE A 77 -7.83 9.43 2.39
C ILE A 77 -9.10 10.05 2.96
N ILE A 78 -10.20 9.29 3.09
CA ILE A 78 -11.45 9.80 3.66
C ILE A 78 -11.21 10.29 5.08
N VAL A 79 -10.55 9.48 5.93
CA VAL A 79 -10.26 9.86 7.32
C VAL A 79 -9.31 11.05 7.38
N SER A 80 -8.23 11.03 6.60
CA SER A 80 -7.25 12.13 6.59
C SER A 80 -7.89 13.44 6.13
N THR A 81 -8.77 13.39 5.13
CA THR A 81 -9.53 14.55 4.65
C THR A 81 -10.50 15.05 5.72
N GLY A 82 -11.24 14.16 6.38
CA GLY A 82 -12.15 14.53 7.46
C GLY A 82 -11.42 15.20 8.63
N VAL A 83 -10.29 14.65 9.05
CA VAL A 83 -9.46 15.24 10.12
C VAL A 83 -8.84 16.56 9.67
N PHE A 84 -8.39 16.70 8.42
CA PHE A 84 -7.92 17.98 7.89
C PHE A 84 -9.01 19.06 7.96
N LEU A 85 -10.24 18.75 7.53
CA LEU A 85 -11.37 19.69 7.60
C LEU A 85 -11.72 20.06 9.06
N LEU A 86 -11.69 19.10 9.98
CA LEU A 86 -11.87 19.37 11.41
C LEU A 86 -10.75 20.26 11.97
N ASN A 87 -9.52 20.05 11.53
CA ASN A 87 -8.38 20.85 11.94
C ASN A 87 -8.49 22.30 11.45
N LEU A 88 -9.04 22.54 10.25
CA LEU A 88 -9.33 23.90 9.78
C LEU A 88 -10.33 24.65 10.69
N LEU A 89 -11.24 23.92 11.35
CA LEU A 89 -12.26 24.51 12.23
C LEU A 89 -11.75 24.72 13.67
N HIS A 90 -10.93 23.80 14.18
CA HIS A 90 -10.56 23.76 15.60
C HIS A 90 -9.09 24.02 15.89
N ASN A 91 -8.22 24.00 14.88
CA ASN A 91 -6.77 24.19 14.97
C ASN A 91 -6.13 23.30 16.07
N PHE A 92 -6.30 21.99 15.93
CA PHE A 92 -5.75 21.02 16.87
C PHE A 92 -4.21 20.97 16.80
N ASP A 93 -3.60 20.60 17.93
CA ASP A 93 -2.19 20.27 17.97
C ASP A 93 -1.88 19.11 16.99
N PRO A 94 -0.73 19.11 16.29
CA PRO A 94 -0.34 18.04 15.37
C PRO A 94 -0.41 16.63 15.98
N ALA A 95 -0.14 16.48 17.28
CA ALA A 95 -0.26 15.20 17.97
C ALA A 95 -1.69 14.66 17.98
N PHE A 96 -2.69 15.52 18.18
CA PHE A 96 -4.10 15.13 18.12
C PHE A 96 -4.54 14.80 16.69
N ASN A 97 -4.08 15.58 15.70
CA ASN A 97 -4.35 15.27 14.29
C ASN A 97 -3.83 13.87 13.92
N LEU A 98 -2.60 13.56 14.30
CA LEU A 98 -2.00 12.24 14.07
C LEU A 98 -2.76 11.13 14.79
N PHE A 99 -3.14 11.36 16.05
CA PHE A 99 -3.96 10.42 16.82
C PHE A 99 -5.28 10.11 16.09
N PHE A 100 -6.04 11.13 15.69
CA PHE A 100 -7.34 10.95 15.03
C PHE A 100 -7.21 10.20 13.70
N VAL A 101 -6.15 10.47 12.93
CA VAL A 101 -5.87 9.72 11.69
C VAL A 101 -5.58 8.27 11.97
N ILE A 102 -4.58 7.99 12.81
CA ILE A 102 -4.15 6.60 13.05
C ILE A 102 -5.30 5.81 13.65
N PHE A 103 -5.96 6.35 14.67
CA PHE A 103 -7.09 5.72 15.32
C PHE A 103 -8.27 5.53 14.35
N GLY A 104 -8.66 6.59 13.64
CA GLY A 104 -9.81 6.59 12.73
C GLY A 104 -9.63 5.64 11.55
N ILE A 105 -8.43 5.58 10.97
CA ILE A 105 -8.13 4.61 9.93
C ILE A 105 -8.16 3.21 10.53
N ALA A 106 -7.40 2.95 11.59
CA ALA A 106 -7.28 1.61 12.17
C ALA A 106 -8.66 1.02 12.55
N ILE A 107 -9.52 1.79 13.24
CA ILE A 107 -10.84 1.31 13.64
C ILE A 107 -11.73 0.99 12.44
N LEU A 108 -11.72 1.82 11.39
CA LEU A 108 -12.50 1.56 10.17
C LEU A 108 -11.95 0.36 9.39
N LEU A 109 -10.63 0.18 9.33
CA LEU A 109 -10.03 -1.02 8.71
C LEU A 109 -10.46 -2.30 9.44
N TYR A 110 -10.50 -2.28 10.78
CA TYR A 110 -10.99 -3.41 11.57
C TYR A 110 -12.48 -3.67 11.36
N LEU A 111 -13.32 -2.63 11.36
CA LEU A 111 -14.76 -2.76 11.16
C LEU A 111 -15.15 -3.28 9.76
N LEU A 112 -14.31 -3.01 8.75
CA LEU A 112 -14.55 -3.40 7.36
C LEU A 112 -13.76 -4.64 6.94
N ASP A 113 -13.11 -5.34 7.89
CA ASP A 113 -12.25 -6.50 7.64
C ASP A 113 -11.24 -6.26 6.49
N SER A 114 -10.69 -5.05 6.47
CA SER A 114 -9.83 -4.54 5.40
C SER A 114 -8.47 -4.11 5.95
N PHE A 115 -7.93 -4.90 6.88
CA PHE A 115 -6.71 -4.55 7.59
C PHE A 115 -5.48 -4.56 6.66
N HIS A 116 -4.99 -3.37 6.33
CA HIS A 116 -3.79 -3.17 5.51
C HIS A 116 -2.91 -2.07 6.14
N PRO A 117 -1.95 -2.45 7.00
CA PRO A 117 -1.17 -1.51 7.80
C PRO A 117 -0.51 -0.36 7.04
N PRO A 118 0.05 -0.54 5.82
CA PRO A 118 0.69 0.57 5.12
C PRO A 118 -0.26 1.72 4.79
N ALA A 119 -1.58 1.48 4.67
CA ALA A 119 -2.55 2.54 4.46
C ALA A 119 -2.67 3.48 5.67
N ILE A 120 -2.44 2.98 6.90
CA ILE A 120 -2.46 3.79 8.12
C ILE A 120 -1.31 4.81 8.08
N THR A 121 -0.09 4.35 7.77
CA THR A 121 1.09 5.22 7.65
C THR A 121 0.98 6.20 6.49
N ALA A 122 0.39 5.77 5.36
CA ALA A 122 0.07 6.67 4.26
C ALA A 122 -0.91 7.77 4.67
N GLY A 123 -1.93 7.44 5.48
CA GLY A 123 -2.87 8.40 6.06
C GLY A 123 -2.19 9.51 6.85
N ALA A 124 -1.21 9.17 7.68
CA ALA A 124 -0.42 10.16 8.41
C ALA A 124 0.32 11.13 7.46
N SER A 125 0.79 10.63 6.31
CA SER A 125 1.44 11.46 5.29
C SER A 125 0.46 12.38 4.57
N PHE A 126 -0.80 11.94 4.34
CA PHE A 126 -1.81 12.74 3.65
C PHE A 126 -2.21 14.00 4.41
N ILE A 127 -2.28 13.96 5.74
CA ILE A 127 -2.52 15.18 6.54
C ILE A 127 -1.35 16.15 6.43
N LEU A 128 -0.13 15.64 6.56
CA LEU A 128 1.07 16.48 6.64
C LEU A 128 1.43 17.13 5.30
N LEU A 129 0.89 16.62 4.20
CA LEU A 129 1.11 17.19 2.87
C LEU A 129 0.38 18.53 2.66
N GLU A 130 -0.59 18.89 3.52
CA GLU A 130 -1.39 20.13 3.40
C GLU A 130 -1.94 20.39 1.99
N ARG A 131 -2.23 19.31 1.26
CA ARG A 131 -2.62 19.37 -0.16
C ARG A 131 -4.12 19.61 -0.32
N PRO A 132 -4.54 20.32 -1.39
CA PRO A 132 -5.93 20.37 -1.80
C PRO A 132 -6.52 18.96 -1.96
N VAL A 133 -7.80 18.79 -1.61
CA VAL A 133 -8.51 17.51 -1.70
C VAL A 133 -8.43 16.90 -3.11
N ILE A 134 -8.42 17.74 -4.15
CA ILE A 134 -8.29 17.28 -5.54
C ILE A 134 -6.94 16.63 -5.83
N GLU A 135 -5.84 17.14 -5.24
CA GLU A 135 -4.52 16.53 -5.37
C GLU A 135 -4.44 15.20 -4.64
N LEU A 136 -5.08 15.08 -3.46
CA LEU A 136 -5.21 13.81 -2.77
C LEU A 136 -5.99 12.80 -3.62
N GLY A 137 -7.00 13.25 -4.38
CA GLY A 137 -7.71 12.45 -5.35
C GLY A 137 -6.80 11.92 -6.47
N TYR A 138 -5.96 12.77 -7.08
CA TYR A 138 -5.00 12.32 -8.09
C TYR A 138 -3.97 11.35 -7.52
N LEU A 139 -3.51 11.61 -6.29
CA LEU A 139 -2.58 10.74 -5.58
C LEU A 139 -3.22 9.37 -5.29
N LEU A 140 -4.49 9.31 -4.89
CA LEU A 140 -5.22 8.07 -4.72
C LEU A 140 -5.26 7.26 -6.00
N ILE A 141 -5.61 7.90 -7.12
CA ILE A 141 -5.69 7.25 -8.43
C ILE A 141 -4.31 6.70 -8.81
N ALA A 142 -3.25 7.48 -8.62
CA ALA A 142 -1.88 7.04 -8.88
C ALA A 142 -1.50 5.82 -8.03
N ILE A 143 -1.84 5.82 -6.74
CA ILE A 143 -1.61 4.68 -5.84
C ILE A 143 -2.40 3.46 -6.32
N ILE A 144 -3.70 3.60 -6.60
CA ILE A 144 -4.54 2.48 -7.07
C ILE A 144 -3.98 1.88 -8.36
N VAL A 145 -3.67 2.71 -9.36
CA VAL A 145 -3.09 2.28 -10.63
C VAL A 145 -1.79 1.53 -10.38
N LEU A 146 -0.92 2.04 -9.50
CA LEU A 146 0.33 1.37 -9.16
C LEU A 146 0.10 0.02 -8.49
N LEU A 147 -0.79 -0.07 -7.51
CA LEU A 147 -1.09 -1.35 -6.82
C LEU A 147 -1.66 -2.38 -7.79
N VAL A 148 -2.53 -1.96 -8.73
CA VAL A 148 -3.06 -2.80 -9.80
C VAL A 148 -1.92 -3.29 -10.70
N LEU A 149 -1.04 -2.40 -11.15
CA LEU A 149 0.11 -2.76 -12.00
C LEU A 149 1.07 -3.71 -11.30
N VAL A 150 1.38 -3.47 -10.03
CA VAL A 150 2.26 -4.35 -9.23
C VAL A 150 1.63 -5.73 -9.08
N ARG A 151 0.35 -5.81 -8.73
CA ARG A 151 -0.34 -7.10 -8.58
C ARG A 151 -0.42 -7.82 -9.92
N PHE A 152 -0.75 -7.11 -11.00
CA PHE A 152 -0.78 -7.67 -12.35
C PHE A 152 0.59 -8.22 -12.77
N ALA A 153 1.67 -7.47 -12.55
CA ALA A 153 3.02 -7.94 -12.77
C ALA A 153 3.33 -9.18 -11.93
N ALA A 154 2.90 -9.21 -10.67
CA ALA A 154 3.05 -10.38 -9.81
C ALA A 154 2.33 -11.62 -10.40
N TYR A 155 1.14 -11.46 -11.00
CA TYR A 155 0.46 -12.56 -11.72
C TYR A 155 1.22 -13.03 -12.96
N ILE A 156 1.83 -12.11 -13.73
CA ILE A 156 2.62 -12.47 -14.92
C ILE A 156 3.88 -13.24 -14.53
N PHE A 157 4.59 -12.80 -13.50
CA PHE A 157 5.89 -13.36 -13.13
C PHE A 157 5.79 -14.48 -12.08
N SER A 158 4.64 -14.65 -11.44
CA SER A 158 4.40 -15.75 -10.50
C SER A 158 4.12 -17.05 -11.26
N GLN A 159 4.86 -18.10 -10.91
CA GLN A 159 4.58 -19.44 -11.41
C GLN A 159 3.36 -20.09 -10.74
N HIS A 160 2.72 -19.42 -9.77
CA HIS A 160 1.67 -20.02 -8.92
C HIS A 160 0.32 -19.31 -9.03
N LEU A 161 0.25 -18.19 -9.76
CA LEU A 161 -1.00 -17.46 -9.98
C LEU A 161 -1.37 -17.52 -11.45
N PRO A 162 -2.49 -18.15 -11.82
CA PRO A 162 -2.95 -18.13 -13.20
C PRO A 162 -3.55 -16.74 -13.50
N LEU A 163 -3.14 -16.15 -14.63
CA LEU A 163 -3.61 -14.83 -15.07
C LEU A 163 -5.15 -14.73 -15.18
N ARG A 164 -5.80 -15.87 -15.45
CA ARG A 164 -7.26 -15.96 -15.55
C ARG A 164 -7.97 -15.66 -14.24
N GLU A 165 -7.35 -15.90 -13.09
CA GLU A 165 -7.92 -15.61 -11.76
C GLU A 165 -7.69 -14.15 -11.33
N PHE A 166 -7.02 -13.31 -12.15
CA PHE A 166 -6.74 -11.92 -11.76
C PHE A 166 -8.01 -11.08 -11.55
N TYR A 167 -9.11 -11.36 -12.27
CA TYR A 167 -10.35 -10.62 -12.08
C TYR A 167 -11.01 -10.92 -10.71
N GLU A 168 -10.73 -12.09 -10.13
CA GLU A 168 -11.29 -12.53 -8.85
C GLU A 168 -10.75 -11.70 -7.68
N GLU A 169 -9.59 -11.07 -7.85
CA GLU A 169 -9.01 -10.09 -6.90
C GLU A 169 -9.92 -8.88 -6.65
N PHE A 170 -10.85 -8.60 -7.56
CA PHE A 170 -11.80 -7.49 -7.47
C PHE A 170 -13.18 -7.94 -6.94
N VAL A 171 -13.47 -9.23 -6.93
CA VAL A 171 -14.78 -9.80 -6.57
C VAL A 171 -14.75 -10.36 -5.14
N ARG A 172 -15.87 -10.23 -4.42
CA ARG A 172 -15.99 -10.76 -3.06
C ARG A 172 -16.33 -12.25 -3.15
N GLU A 173 -15.36 -13.13 -2.86
CA GLU A 173 -15.67 -14.52 -2.51
C GLU A 173 -16.35 -14.52 -1.14
N PHE A 174 -17.57 -15.06 -1.10
CA PHE A 174 -18.36 -15.27 0.12
C PHE A 174 -17.97 -16.59 0.79
#